data_AF-A0A5J4QRQ2-F1
#
_entry.id   AF-A0A5J4QRQ2-F1
#
_cell.length_a   1.000
_cell.length_b   1.000
_cell.length_c   1.000
_cell.angle_alpha   90.00
_cell.angle_beta   90.00
_cell.angle_gamma   90.00
#
_symmetry.space_group_name_H-M   'P 1'
#
loop_
_entity.id
_entity.type
_entity.pdbx_description
1 polymer ?
#
loop_
_entity_poly.entity_id
_entity_poly.type
_entity_poly.pdbx_seq_one_letter_code
_entity_poly.pdbx_strand_id
1 'polypeptide(L)' 'MSYNKRTHLQTNMDAIRTAFILGKEHRKPSERKQTLLREYSGFGGLKCILNPTF' A
#
# COMPACT_ATOMS: atom_id res chain seq x y z
N MET A 1 -15.26 -8.18 -9.09
CA MET A 1 -14.27 -8.54 -8.04
C MET A 1 -14.60 -7.73 -6.80
N SER A 2 -14.93 -8.39 -5.69
CA SER A 2 -15.29 -7.72 -4.44
C SER A 2 -14.09 -6.90 -3.96
N TYR A 3 -14.22 -5.56 -3.92
CA TYR A 3 -13.19 -4.68 -3.40
C TYR A 3 -12.99 -4.98 -1.91
N ASN A 4 -12.08 -5.89 -1.58
CA ASN A 4 -11.76 -6.21 -0.19
C ASN A 4 -10.91 -5.07 0.38
N LYS A 5 -11.63 -4.04 0.82
CA LYS A 5 -11.13 -2.80 1.42
C LYS A 5 -9.95 -3.02 2.38
N ARG A 6 -9.97 -4.10 3.16
CA ARG A 6 -8.89 -4.44 4.11
C ARG A 6 -7.61 -4.90 3.44
N THR A 7 -7.70 -5.82 2.47
CA THR A 7 -6.53 -6.32 1.72
C THR A 7 -5.84 -5.18 0.99
N HIS A 8 -6.61 -4.28 0.38
CA HIS A 8 -6.08 -3.12 -0.32
C HIS A 8 -5.31 -2.15 0.61
N LEU A 9 -5.84 -1.91 1.81
CA LEU A 9 -5.12 -1.12 2.82
C LEU A 9 -3.82 -1.78 3.27
N GLN A 10 -3.83 -3.10 3.44
CA GLN A 10 -2.63 -3.85 3.81
C GLN A 10 -1.55 -3.73 2.72
N THR A 11 -1.92 -3.93 1.45
CA THR A 11 -1.00 -3.75 0.31
C THR A 11 -0.41 -2.34 0.26
N ASN A 12 -1.23 -1.31 0.46
CA ASN A 12 -0.74 0.08 0.51
C ASN A 12 0.22 0.33 1.67
N MET A 13 -0.06 -0.25 2.85
CA MET A 13 0.80 -0.13 4.02
C MET A 13 2.17 -0.81 3.78
N ASP A 14 2.16 -1.99 3.16
CA ASP A 14 3.36 -2.74 2.83
C ASP A 14 4.20 -2.02 1.76
N ALA A 15 3.55 -1.38 0.79
CA ALA A 15 4.22 -0.54 -0.21
C ALA A 15 4.92 0.67 0.43
N ILE A 16 4.25 1.40 1.33
CA ILE A 16 4.82 2.56 2.03
C ILE A 16 5.98 2.13 2.95
N ARG A 17 5.81 1.04 3.72
CA ARG A 17 6.88 0.50 4.57
C ARG A 17 8.10 0.13 3.72
N THR A 18 7.87 -0.48 2.55
CA THR A 18 8.93 -0.84 1.61
C THR A 18 9.65 0.39 1.05
N ALA A 19 8.91 1.44 0.64
CA ALA A 19 9.48 2.71 0.19
C ALA A 19 10.34 3.36 1.29
N PHE A 20 9.86 3.35 2.54
CA PHE A 20 10.57 3.95 3.67
C PHE A 20 11.88 3.22 3.99
N ILE A 21 11.87 1.87 3.98
CA ILE A 21 13.08 1.06 4.18
C ILE A 21 14.09 1.31 3.06
N LEU A 22 13.63 1.36 1.80
CA LEU A 22 14.51 1.61 0.66
C LEU A 22 15.12 3.02 0.68
N GLY A 23 14.33 4.03 1.07
CA GLY A 23 14.81 5.39 1.27
C GLY A 23 15.84 5.47 2.38
N LYS A 24 15.60 4.81 3.53
CA LYS A 24 16.53 4.76 4.66
C LYS A 24 17.85 4.05 4.33
N GLU A 25 17.79 2.96 3.57
CA GLU A 25 18.97 2.19 3.19
C GLU A 25 19.71 2.77 1.96
N HIS A 26 19.15 3.76 1.27
CA HIS A 26 19.64 4.24 -0.04
C HIS A 26 19.88 3.11 -1.06
N ARG A 27 19.16 1.99 -0.95
CA ARG A 27 19.33 0.81 -1.80
C ARG A 27 18.31 0.78 -2.92
N LYS A 28 18.73 0.30 -4.09
CA LYS A 28 17.83 0.05 -5.22
C LYS A 28 16.81 -1.05 -4.85
N PRO A 29 15.52 -0.85 -5.15
CA PRO A 29 14.51 -1.88 -4.91
C PRO A 29 14.78 -3.13 -5.77
N SER A 30 14.78 -4.29 -5.12
CA SER A 30 14.69 -5.59 -5.79
C SER A 30 13.36 -5.71 -6.56
N GLU A 31 13.30 -6.52 -7.62
CA GLU A 31 12.12 -6.68 -8.49
C GLU A 31 10.82 -6.91 -7.71
N ARG A 32 10.87 -7.73 -6.65
CA ARG A 32 9.71 -8.00 -5.79
C ARG A 32 9.23 -6.74 -5.06
N LYS A 33 10.15 -5.88 -4.61
CA LYS A 33 9.82 -4.61 -3.96
C LYS A 33 9.28 -3.60 -4.97
N GLN A 34 9.74 -3.62 -6.22
CA GLN A 34 9.19 -2.76 -7.27
C GLN A 34 7.73 -3.13 -7.60
N THR A 35 7.39 -4.42 -7.65
CA THR A 35 6.01 -4.85 -7.88
C THR A 35 5.09 -4.38 -6.75
N LEU A 36 5.50 -4.51 -5.48
CA LEU A 36 4.77 -3.96 -4.34
C LEU A 36 4.57 -2.44 -4.42
N LEU A 37 5.58 -1.70 -4.88
CA LEU A 37 5.47 -0.25 -5.05
C LEU A 37 4.55 0.13 -6.22
N ARG A 38 4.48 -0.70 -7.28
CA ARG A 38 3.55 -0.50 -8.41
C ARG A 38 2.10 -0.83 -8.04
N GLU A 39 1.89 -1.73 -7.09
CA GLU A 39 0.57 -2.05 -6.55
C GLU A 39 0.03 -0.95 -5.61
N TYR A 40 0.85 0.03 -5.24
CA TYR A 40 0.38 1.21 -4.52
C TYR A 40 -0.55 2.04 -5.41
N SER A 41 -1.82 2.05 -5.06
CA SER A 41 -2.88 2.81 -5.73
C SER A 41 -3.44 3.95 -4.85
N GLY A 42 -2.82 4.19 -3.68
CA GLY A 42 -3.25 5.20 -2.73
C GLY A 42 -4.45 4.79 -1.87
N PHE A 43 -4.80 5.62 -0.89
CA PHE A 43 -5.84 5.33 0.11
C PHE A 43 -7.27 5.69 -0.34
N GLY A 44 -7.57 5.57 -1.63
CA GLY A 44 -8.91 5.83 -2.17
C GLY A 44 -9.97 5.00 -1.45
N GLY A 45 -10.96 5.66 -0.83
CA GLY A 45 -12.00 4.98 -0.05
C GLY A 45 -11.66 4.69 1.42
N LEU A 46 -10.52 5.20 1.93
CA LEU A 46 -10.16 5.14 3.35
C LEU A 46 -11.24 5.76 4.24
N LYS A 47 -11.92 6.81 3.77
CA LYS A 47 -13.07 7.43 4.46
C LYS A 47 -14.19 6.40 4.73
N CYS A 48 -14.43 5.43 3.84
CA CYS A 48 -15.46 4.40 4.00
C CYS A 48 -15.03 3.25 4.92
N ILE A 49 -13.77 3.20 5.34
CA ILE A 49 -13.23 2.21 6.28
C ILE A 49 -13.08 2.84 7.67
N LEU A 50 -12.61 4.10 7.71
CA LEU A 50 -12.47 4.88 8.94
C LEU A 50 -13.82 5.41 9.45
N ASN A 51 -14.75 5.68 8.54
CA ASN A 51 -16.09 6.11 8.86
C ASN A 51 -17.09 5.29 8.03
N PRO A 52 -17.44 4.06 8.47
CA PRO A 52 -18.55 3.34 7.88
C PRO A 52 -19.83 4.10 8.25
N THR A 53 -20.21 5.07 7.42
CA THR A 53 -21.53 5.73 7.56
C THR A 53 -22.57 4.66 7.26
N PHE A 54 -23.25 4.23 8.32
CA PHE A 54 -24.49 3.44 8.27
C PHE A 54 -25.58 4.23 7.54
#